data_AF-A0A9C9JPG3-F1
#
_entry.id   AF-A0A9C9JPG3-F1
#
_cell.length_a   1.000
_cell.length_b   1.000
_cell.length_c   1.000
_cell.angle_alpha   90.00
_cell.angle_beta   90.00
_cell.angle_gamma   90.00
#
_symmetry.space_group_name_H-M   'P 1'
#
loop_
_entity.id
_entity.type
_entity.pdbx_description
1 polymer ?
#
loop_
_entity_poly.entity_id
_entity_poly.type
_entity_poly.pdbx_seq_one_letter_code
_entity_poly.pdbx_strand_id
1 'polypeptide(L)'
;MTHKIEILAERSKIPADGKSATKLCIRYPEPPGSEVELKLAKRGSFEQGEVVREKTFPVVNGEVNLTVYPPSRPGPAFLTGEGFRHRIDFVAASFIQGLVYEWIPTLAYALVFALVLRTYAVASFIIPSGSMEDTLLQHDLLIANKLSYKLLGQNPQRGDVMIFKPPHEPHKDYIKRVIGVPGDTVEVKNGVVYVNDQPLEEEYVKEPPHARFNKTTLGPDEYFMMGDNRNHSQDSRVWGPVKRSSFEGKALFIFWPPSRIGLLTDEHPAFAKE
;
A
#
# COMPACT_ATOMS: atom_id res chain seq x y z
N MET A 1 -17.33 -42.21 8.80
CA MET A 1 -15.98 -42.63 9.25
C MET A 1 -15.01 -42.34 8.11
N THR A 2 -14.04 -41.46 8.31
CA THR A 2 -13.02 -41.12 7.31
C THR A 2 -11.97 -42.22 7.32
N HIS A 3 -12.11 -43.20 6.44
CA HIS A 3 -11.09 -44.22 6.24
C HIS A 3 -9.82 -43.57 5.69
N LYS A 4 -8.68 -43.82 6.35
CA LYS A 4 -7.39 -43.22 5.97
C LYS A 4 -6.87 -43.91 4.72
N ILE A 5 -7.18 -43.35 3.56
CA ILE A 5 -6.70 -43.84 2.27
C ILE A 5 -5.20 -43.53 2.14
N GLU A 6 -4.41 -44.53 1.73
CA GLU A 6 -2.98 -44.34 1.44
C GLU A 6 -2.79 -44.06 -0.04
N ILE A 7 -2.14 -42.92 -0.36
CA ILE A 7 -1.78 -42.58 -1.74
C ILE A 7 -0.28 -42.80 -1.87
N LEU A 8 0.06 -43.81 -2.64
CA LEU A 8 1.43 -44.18 -2.97
C LEU A 8 1.77 -43.47 -4.29
N ALA A 9 2.42 -42.33 -4.15
CA ALA A 9 2.91 -41.54 -5.28
C ALA A 9 4.45 -41.54 -5.28
N GLU A 10 5.05 -41.78 -6.45
CA GLU A 10 6.52 -41.67 -6.60
C GLU A 10 7.03 -40.25 -6.31
N ARG A 11 6.18 -39.23 -6.52
CA ARG A 11 6.45 -37.82 -6.19
C ARG A 11 5.16 -37.13 -5.74
N SER A 12 5.22 -36.39 -4.64
CA SER A 12 4.14 -35.49 -4.19
C SER A 12 4.01 -34.21 -5.03
N LYS A 13 5.03 -33.91 -5.85
CA LYS A 13 5.09 -32.76 -6.76
C LYS A 13 5.28 -33.25 -8.19
N ILE A 14 4.36 -32.88 -9.07
CA ILE A 14 4.35 -33.31 -10.48
C ILE A 14 4.77 -32.13 -11.37
N PRO A 15 5.80 -32.23 -12.20
CA PRO A 15 6.15 -31.16 -13.15
C PRO A 15 4.99 -30.85 -14.11
N ALA A 16 4.63 -29.58 -14.25
CA ALA A 16 3.54 -29.08 -15.08
C ALA A 16 3.94 -28.99 -16.58
N ASP A 17 4.47 -30.07 -17.15
CA ASP A 17 5.03 -30.03 -18.52
C ASP A 17 4.00 -30.27 -19.64
N GLY A 18 2.76 -30.62 -19.28
CA GLY A 18 1.70 -30.92 -20.24
C GLY A 18 1.82 -32.27 -20.95
N LYS A 19 2.82 -33.10 -20.61
CA LYS A 19 3.20 -34.28 -21.40
C LYS A 19 3.46 -35.53 -20.56
N SER A 20 4.13 -35.40 -19.42
CA SER A 20 4.63 -36.56 -18.67
C SER A 20 3.51 -37.26 -17.91
N ALA A 21 3.20 -38.49 -18.31
CA ALA A 21 2.32 -39.36 -17.55
C ALA A 21 2.91 -39.64 -16.15
N THR A 22 2.14 -39.36 -15.10
CA THR A 22 2.51 -39.72 -13.73
C THR A 22 1.56 -40.78 -13.22
N LYS A 23 2.09 -41.93 -12.80
CA LYS A 23 1.30 -43.02 -12.21
C LYS A 23 1.05 -42.72 -10.73
N LEU A 24 -0.18 -42.92 -10.29
CA LEU A 24 -0.58 -42.84 -8.89
C LEU A 24 -1.27 -44.15 -8.51
N CYS A 25 -0.95 -44.69 -7.33
CA CYS A 25 -1.66 -45.81 -6.74
C CYS A 25 -2.40 -45.33 -5.48
N ILE A 26 -3.69 -45.64 -5.41
CA ILE A 26 -4.55 -45.34 -4.26
C ILE A 26 -4.92 -46.66 -3.61
N ARG A 27 -4.59 -46.83 -2.33
CA ARG A 27 -4.96 -48.02 -1.55
C ARG A 27 -6.12 -47.69 -0.63
N TYR A 28 -7.21 -48.41 -0.82
CA TYR A 28 -8.41 -48.37 0.02
C TYR A 28 -8.28 -49.43 1.13
N PRO A 29 -8.40 -49.06 2.41
CA PRO A 29 -8.40 -50.04 3.50
C PRO A 29 -9.66 -50.93 3.48
N GLU A 30 -10.79 -50.39 3.02
CA GLU A 30 -11.99 -51.16 2.68
C GLU A 30 -12.43 -50.75 1.25
N PRO A 31 -12.46 -51.69 0.28
CA PRO A 31 -12.77 -51.35 -1.10
C PRO A 31 -14.25 -50.94 -1.22
N PRO A 32 -14.55 -49.77 -1.80
CA PRO A 32 -15.93 -49.27 -1.94
C PRO A 32 -16.78 -50.03 -2.97
N GLY A 33 -16.16 -50.91 -3.76
CA GLY A 33 -16.82 -51.70 -4.80
C GLY A 33 -15.81 -52.32 -5.79
N SER A 34 -16.30 -52.79 -6.94
CA SER A 34 -15.46 -53.26 -8.05
C SER A 34 -14.81 -52.12 -8.83
N GLU A 35 -15.39 -50.92 -8.77
CA GLU A 35 -14.95 -49.73 -9.48
C GLU A 35 -15.14 -48.48 -8.63
N VAL A 36 -14.33 -47.44 -8.88
CA VAL A 36 -14.42 -46.13 -8.22
C VAL A 36 -14.36 -45.01 -9.24
N GLU A 37 -15.27 -44.04 -9.12
CA GLU A 37 -15.21 -42.78 -9.86
C GLU A 37 -14.24 -41.81 -9.18
N LEU A 38 -13.26 -41.33 -9.96
CA LEU A 38 -12.31 -40.32 -9.52
C LEU A 38 -12.47 -39.04 -10.32
N LYS A 39 -12.31 -37.89 -9.65
CA LYS A 39 -12.41 -36.55 -10.25
C LYS A 39 -11.17 -35.72 -9.95
N LEU A 40 -10.66 -35.02 -10.97
CA LEU A 40 -9.58 -34.04 -10.90
C LEU A 40 -10.13 -32.62 -10.98
N ALA A 41 -10.00 -31.86 -9.89
CA ALA A 41 -10.45 -30.49 -9.82
C ALA A 41 -9.47 -29.54 -10.54
N LYS A 42 -10.02 -28.66 -11.39
CA LYS A 42 -9.37 -27.52 -12.07
C LYS A 42 -8.28 -27.86 -13.10
N ARG A 43 -7.35 -28.77 -12.81
CA ARG A 43 -6.11 -28.97 -13.58
C ARG A 43 -5.75 -30.46 -13.74
N GLY A 44 -5.02 -30.76 -14.82
CA GLY A 44 -4.64 -32.12 -15.19
C GLY A 44 -5.74 -32.87 -15.94
N SER A 45 -5.42 -34.10 -16.34
CA SER A 45 -6.33 -35.01 -17.04
C SER A 45 -5.95 -36.46 -16.75
N PHE A 46 -6.92 -37.37 -16.85
CA PHE A 46 -6.69 -38.81 -16.86
C PHE A 46 -6.24 -39.34 -18.22
N GLU A 47 -6.36 -38.54 -19.28
CA GLU A 47 -5.98 -38.90 -20.65
C GLU A 47 -5.07 -37.86 -21.30
N GLN A 48 -4.21 -38.32 -22.21
CA GLN A 48 -3.29 -37.46 -22.93
C GLN A 48 -4.02 -36.75 -24.07
N GLY A 49 -3.86 -35.44 -24.18
CA GLY A 49 -4.43 -34.66 -25.29
C GLY A 49 -5.90 -34.26 -25.12
N GLU A 50 -6.69 -35.03 -24.36
CA GLU A 50 -8.06 -34.66 -23.97
C GLU A 50 -8.15 -34.29 -22.49
N VAL A 51 -9.03 -33.35 -22.15
CA VAL A 51 -9.24 -32.91 -20.77
C VAL A 51 -10.33 -33.79 -20.12
N VAL A 52 -9.97 -35.03 -19.82
CA VAL A 52 -10.81 -35.98 -19.09
C VAL A 52 -10.54 -35.82 -17.60
N ARG A 53 -11.45 -35.16 -16.89
CA ARG A 53 -11.32 -34.85 -15.45
C ARG A 53 -12.08 -35.80 -14.55
N GLU A 54 -12.85 -36.70 -15.11
CA GLU A 54 -13.72 -37.63 -14.40
C GLU A 54 -13.64 -38.96 -15.13
N LYS A 55 -13.29 -40.01 -14.39
CA LYS A 55 -13.11 -41.35 -14.96
C LYS A 55 -13.28 -42.42 -13.89
N THR A 56 -13.87 -43.53 -14.28
CA THR A 56 -14.04 -44.71 -13.44
C THR A 56 -12.84 -45.64 -13.60
N PHE A 57 -12.35 -46.16 -12.47
CA PHE A 57 -11.20 -47.06 -12.41
C PHE A 57 -11.55 -48.36 -11.69
N PRO A 58 -11.06 -49.52 -12.16
CA PRO A 58 -11.28 -50.79 -11.48
C PRO A 58 -10.47 -50.88 -10.19
N VAL A 59 -11.04 -51.54 -9.18
CA VAL A 59 -10.37 -51.84 -7.91
C VAL A 59 -9.81 -53.26 -7.99
N VAL A 60 -8.49 -53.40 -7.90
CA VAL A 60 -7.81 -54.71 -7.91
C VAL A 60 -7.06 -54.86 -6.60
N ASN A 61 -7.44 -55.85 -5.77
CA ASN A 61 -6.83 -56.10 -4.46
C ASN A 61 -6.85 -54.88 -3.51
N GLY A 62 -7.91 -54.07 -3.57
CA GLY A 62 -8.03 -52.84 -2.78
C GLY A 62 -7.19 -51.67 -3.29
N GLU A 63 -6.54 -51.82 -4.45
CA GLU A 63 -5.72 -50.78 -5.08
C GLU A 63 -6.36 -50.26 -6.36
N VAL A 64 -6.25 -48.96 -6.57
CA VAL A 64 -6.65 -48.25 -7.78
C VAL A 64 -5.42 -47.64 -8.41
N ASN A 65 -5.05 -48.14 -9.59
CA ASN A 65 -3.95 -47.61 -10.38
C ASN A 65 -4.48 -46.64 -11.43
N LEU A 66 -4.00 -45.41 -11.41
CA LEU A 66 -4.38 -44.38 -12.37
C LEU A 66 -3.16 -43.65 -12.94
N THR A 67 -3.37 -43.03 -14.09
CA THR A 67 -2.40 -42.15 -14.73
C THR A 67 -2.95 -40.74 -14.75
N VAL A 68 -2.14 -39.78 -14.33
CA VAL A 68 -2.46 -38.35 -14.40
C VAL A 68 -1.48 -37.67 -15.35
N TYR A 69 -2.05 -36.92 -16.29
CA TYR A 69 -1.33 -36.04 -17.18
C TYR A 69 -1.37 -34.61 -16.61
N PRO A 70 -0.20 -34.00 -16.34
CA PRO A 70 -0.13 -32.67 -15.77
C PRO A 70 -0.59 -31.60 -16.78
N PRO A 71 -1.11 -30.46 -16.31
CA PRO A 71 -1.39 -29.31 -17.17
C PRO A 71 -0.07 -28.64 -17.64
N SER A 72 -0.15 -27.78 -18.66
CA SER A 72 0.97 -26.88 -19.03
C SER A 72 1.11 -25.65 -18.11
N ARG A 73 0.16 -25.42 -17.20
CA ARG A 73 0.19 -24.31 -16.24
C ARG A 73 0.31 -24.86 -14.82
N PRO A 74 1.35 -24.47 -14.05
CA PRO A 74 1.50 -24.88 -12.66
C PRO A 74 0.32 -24.49 -11.76
N GLY A 75 0.24 -25.17 -10.63
CA GLY A 75 -0.65 -24.87 -9.53
C GLY A 75 -1.36 -26.11 -8.97
N PRO A 76 -2.10 -25.94 -7.86
CA PRO A 76 -2.74 -27.06 -7.19
C PRO A 76 -3.91 -27.63 -8.01
N ALA A 77 -4.10 -28.93 -7.88
CA ALA A 77 -5.29 -29.68 -8.23
C ALA A 77 -5.74 -30.53 -7.04
N PHE A 78 -6.99 -30.96 -7.05
CA PHE A 78 -7.50 -31.89 -6.04
C PHE A 78 -8.02 -33.14 -6.73
N LEU A 79 -7.52 -34.29 -6.32
CA LEU A 79 -8.07 -35.59 -6.68
C LEU A 79 -9.10 -35.96 -5.62
N THR A 80 -10.34 -36.22 -6.04
CA THR A 80 -11.45 -36.57 -5.16
C THR A 80 -12.09 -37.87 -5.62
N GLY A 81 -12.53 -38.67 -4.66
CA GLY A 81 -13.36 -39.85 -4.88
C GLY A 81 -14.13 -40.19 -3.61
N GLU A 82 -14.75 -41.36 -3.55
CA GLU A 82 -15.55 -41.75 -2.40
C GLU A 82 -14.71 -41.77 -1.11
N GLY A 83 -15.06 -40.89 -0.17
CA GLY A 83 -14.44 -40.82 1.15
C GLY A 83 -13.06 -40.16 1.21
N PHE A 84 -12.52 -39.61 0.11
CA PHE A 84 -11.20 -38.95 0.15
C PHE A 84 -11.06 -37.71 -0.75
N ARG A 85 -10.10 -36.87 -0.35
CA ARG A 85 -9.63 -35.71 -1.09
C ARG A 85 -8.12 -35.58 -0.93
N HIS A 86 -7.40 -35.61 -2.03
CA HIS A 86 -5.96 -35.48 -2.06
C HIS A 86 -5.53 -34.26 -2.88
N ARG A 87 -4.51 -33.55 -2.40
CA ARG A 87 -3.96 -32.39 -3.10
C ARG A 87 -2.77 -32.83 -3.96
N ILE A 88 -2.81 -32.50 -5.24
CA ILE A 88 -1.71 -32.69 -6.18
C ILE A 88 -1.15 -31.30 -6.51
N ASP A 89 0.13 -31.07 -6.22
CA ASP A 89 0.79 -29.82 -6.57
C ASP A 89 1.55 -29.99 -7.90
N PHE A 90 0.99 -29.40 -8.97
CA PHE A 90 1.70 -29.28 -10.24
C PHE A 90 2.70 -28.13 -10.15
N VAL A 91 3.99 -28.45 -10.13
CA VAL A 91 5.08 -27.47 -9.99
C VAL A 91 5.63 -27.07 -11.35
N ALA A 92 6.26 -25.90 -11.46
CA ALA A 92 6.94 -25.51 -12.69
C ALA A 92 7.95 -26.59 -13.14
N ALA A 93 7.80 -27.05 -14.38
CA ALA A 93 8.71 -28.02 -15.00
C ALA A 93 10.04 -27.40 -15.43
N SER A 94 10.09 -26.07 -15.59
CA SER A 94 11.31 -25.33 -15.91
C SER A 94 11.34 -23.97 -15.22
N PHE A 95 12.55 -23.39 -15.12
CA PHE A 95 12.73 -22.05 -14.59
C PHE A 95 11.91 -20.99 -15.33
N ILE A 96 11.90 -21.05 -16.67
CA ILE A 96 11.14 -20.10 -17.53
C ILE A 96 9.64 -20.20 -17.24
N GLN A 97 9.13 -21.43 -17.07
CA GLN A 97 7.73 -21.63 -16.75
C GLN A 97 7.37 -21.06 -15.37
N GLY A 98 8.23 -21.24 -14.37
CA GLY A 98 8.05 -20.64 -13.05
C GLY A 98 8.06 -19.11 -13.12
N LEU A 99 9.00 -18.54 -13.88
CA LEU A 99 9.06 -17.09 -14.10
C LEU A 99 7.75 -16.56 -14.69
N VAL A 100 7.20 -17.21 -15.72
CA VAL A 100 6.00 -16.76 -16.40
C VAL A 100 4.73 -16.89 -15.55
N TYR A 101 4.56 -18.03 -14.86
CA TYR A 101 3.28 -18.31 -14.19
C TYR A 101 3.23 -17.91 -12.71
N GLU A 102 4.37 -17.75 -12.06
CA GLU A 102 4.45 -17.40 -10.63
C GLU A 102 4.98 -15.97 -10.45
N TRP A 103 6.12 -15.64 -11.06
CA TRP A 103 6.77 -14.35 -10.85
C TRP A 103 6.09 -13.19 -11.57
N ILE A 104 5.76 -13.33 -12.86
CA ILE A 104 5.15 -12.23 -13.63
C ILE A 104 3.85 -11.73 -12.98
N PRO A 105 2.86 -12.58 -12.61
CA PRO A 105 1.65 -12.11 -11.95
C PRO A 105 1.94 -11.44 -10.60
N THR A 106 2.88 -11.99 -9.82
CA THR A 106 3.28 -11.42 -8.53
C THR A 106 3.88 -10.03 -8.69
N LEU A 107 4.78 -9.85 -9.66
CA LEU A 107 5.37 -8.55 -9.99
C LEU A 107 4.33 -7.58 -10.53
N ALA A 108 3.38 -8.06 -11.34
CA ALA A 108 2.28 -7.24 -11.85
C ALA A 108 1.38 -6.75 -10.70
N TYR A 109 0.98 -7.62 -9.77
CA TYR A 109 0.22 -7.22 -8.59
C TYR A 109 0.99 -6.23 -7.70
N ALA A 110 2.29 -6.46 -7.50
CA ALA A 110 3.14 -5.55 -6.75
C ALA A 110 3.23 -4.16 -7.42
N LEU A 111 3.35 -4.11 -8.76
CA LEU A 111 3.37 -2.86 -9.52
C LEU A 111 2.03 -2.13 -9.41
N VAL A 112 0.91 -2.83 -9.60
CA VAL A 112 -0.44 -2.23 -9.46
C VAL A 112 -0.64 -1.70 -8.05
N PHE A 113 -0.27 -2.47 -7.02
CA PHE A 113 -0.33 -2.05 -5.63
C PHE A 113 0.54 -0.81 -5.37
N ALA A 114 1.77 -0.79 -5.87
CA ALA A 114 2.67 0.36 -5.74
C ALA A 114 2.11 1.61 -6.43
N LEU A 115 1.49 1.47 -7.62
CA LEU A 115 0.83 2.58 -8.32
C LEU A 115 -0.38 3.10 -7.54
N VAL A 116 -1.21 2.23 -6.97
CA VAL A 116 -2.35 2.62 -6.13
C VAL A 116 -1.87 3.36 -4.88
N LEU A 117 -0.86 2.83 -4.19
CA LEU A 117 -0.29 3.51 -3.02
C LEU A 117 0.29 4.88 -3.40
N ARG A 118 1.05 4.95 -4.49
CA ARG A 118 1.66 6.21 -4.98
C ARG A 118 0.62 7.26 -5.35
N THR A 119 -0.48 6.85 -5.97
CA THR A 119 -1.53 7.79 -6.41
C THR A 119 -2.37 8.28 -5.23
N TYR A 120 -2.73 7.39 -4.29
CA TYR A 120 -3.79 7.69 -3.31
C TYR A 120 -3.32 7.83 -1.87
N ALA A 121 -2.23 7.17 -1.48
CA ALA A 121 -1.87 7.06 -0.07
C ALA A 121 -0.62 7.86 0.28
N VAL A 122 0.45 7.66 -0.49
CA VAL A 122 1.80 8.07 -0.11
C VAL A 122 2.48 8.74 -1.30
N ALA A 123 3.09 9.90 -1.08
CA ALA A 123 3.93 10.52 -2.08
C ALA A 123 5.25 10.98 -1.46
N SER A 124 6.33 10.86 -2.24
CA SER A 124 7.62 11.42 -1.90
C SER A 124 7.79 12.81 -2.49
N PHE A 125 8.37 13.72 -1.71
CA PHE A 125 8.70 15.08 -2.16
C PHE A 125 10.15 15.41 -1.80
N ILE A 126 10.77 16.24 -2.62
CA ILE A 126 12.09 16.83 -2.35
C ILE A 126 11.87 18.28 -1.93
N ILE A 127 12.49 18.71 -0.84
CA ILE A 127 12.42 20.10 -0.37
C ILE A 127 13.25 21.00 -1.29
N PRO A 128 12.63 21.94 -2.04
CA PRO A 128 13.36 22.74 -3.02
C PRO A 128 14.00 23.99 -2.41
N SER A 129 13.56 24.45 -1.24
CA SER A 129 13.95 25.74 -0.66
C SER A 129 14.04 25.73 0.87
N GLY A 130 14.77 26.69 1.44
CA GLY A 130 14.95 26.89 2.90
C GLY A 130 13.83 27.62 3.63
N SER A 131 12.62 27.73 3.04
CA SER A 131 11.50 28.42 3.71
C SER A 131 11.00 27.73 5.00
N MET A 132 11.35 26.46 5.16
CA MET A 132 11.09 25.63 6.35
C MET A 132 12.39 25.25 7.06
N GLU A 133 13.51 25.92 6.73
CA GLU A 133 14.81 25.72 7.37
C GLU A 133 14.64 25.94 8.88
N ASP A 134 15.20 25.03 9.68
CA ASP A 134 14.92 24.72 11.11
C ASP A 134 14.06 23.45 11.33
N THR A 135 13.08 23.17 10.46
CA THR A 135 12.34 21.88 10.47
C THR A 135 12.73 20.99 9.29
N LEU A 136 12.79 21.57 8.09
CA LEU A 136 13.06 20.90 6.82
C LEU A 136 14.19 21.64 6.11
N LEU A 137 15.28 20.94 5.80
CA LEU A 137 16.37 21.53 5.03
C LEU A 137 16.19 21.22 3.55
N GLN A 138 16.84 22.05 2.73
CA GLN A 138 16.88 21.83 1.29
C GLN A 138 17.45 20.44 0.98
N HIS A 139 16.84 19.77 -0.01
CA HIS A 139 17.16 18.40 -0.43
C HIS A 139 16.72 17.28 0.53
N ASP A 140 16.02 17.59 1.62
CA ASP A 140 15.31 16.55 2.37
C ASP A 140 14.29 15.85 1.47
N LEU A 141 14.24 14.54 1.63
CA LEU A 141 13.30 13.65 0.98
C LEU A 141 12.28 13.22 2.02
N LEU A 142 11.05 13.66 1.82
CA LEU A 142 9.95 13.45 2.75
C LEU A 142 8.89 12.53 2.17
N ILE A 143 8.20 11.83 3.05
CA ILE A 143 6.97 11.13 2.73
C ILE A 143 5.79 11.93 3.27
N ALA A 144 4.78 12.11 2.43
CA ALA A 144 3.53 12.75 2.78
C ALA A 144 2.34 11.79 2.71
N ASN A 145 1.44 11.93 3.68
CA ASN A 145 0.15 11.24 3.73
C ASN A 145 -0.90 12.01 2.93
N LYS A 146 -1.36 11.38 1.83
CA LYS A 146 -2.48 11.86 1.03
C LYS A 146 -3.80 11.23 1.46
N LEU A 147 -3.75 10.01 1.99
CA LEU A 147 -4.93 9.19 2.33
C LEU A 147 -5.83 9.89 3.35
N SER A 148 -5.24 10.36 4.46
CA SER A 148 -5.99 10.98 5.55
C SER A 148 -6.76 12.22 5.09
N TYR A 149 -6.14 13.04 4.25
CA TYR A 149 -6.70 14.33 3.84
C TYR A 149 -7.55 14.25 2.57
N LYS A 150 -7.16 13.49 1.55
CA LYS A 150 -7.92 13.43 0.29
C LYS A 150 -9.06 12.42 0.31
N LEU A 151 -8.91 11.31 1.03
CA LEU A 151 -9.89 10.22 0.99
C LEU A 151 -10.67 10.07 2.29
N LEU A 152 -10.03 10.20 3.45
CA LEU A 152 -10.71 10.09 4.75
C LEU A 152 -11.31 11.42 5.25
N GLY A 153 -11.07 12.53 4.54
CA GLY A 153 -11.69 13.82 4.85
C GLY A 153 -11.20 14.46 6.15
N GLN A 154 -10.04 14.05 6.68
CA GLN A 154 -9.49 14.70 7.87
C GLN A 154 -9.12 16.16 7.55
N ASN A 155 -9.42 17.06 8.47
CA ASN A 155 -9.07 18.47 8.33
C ASN A 155 -7.67 18.72 8.90
N PRO A 156 -6.84 19.54 8.21
CA PRO A 156 -5.58 20.00 8.76
C PRO A 156 -5.78 20.70 10.10
N GLN A 157 -4.91 20.39 11.03
CA GLN A 157 -4.89 20.99 12.37
C GLN A 157 -3.75 22.01 12.44
N ARG A 158 -3.82 22.93 13.40
CA ARG A 158 -2.70 23.83 13.67
C ARG A 158 -1.45 23.02 14.00
N GLY A 159 -0.31 23.48 13.51
CA GLY A 159 0.97 22.78 13.63
C GLY A 159 1.27 21.79 12.51
N ASP A 160 0.26 21.29 11.77
CA ASP A 160 0.47 20.37 10.66
C ASP A 160 1.38 21.01 9.59
N VAL A 161 2.37 20.25 9.11
CA VAL A 161 3.18 20.64 7.96
C VAL A 161 2.56 20.09 6.69
N MET A 162 2.03 20.99 5.86
CA MET A 162 1.19 20.64 4.72
C MET A 162 1.84 21.04 3.40
N ILE A 163 1.64 20.17 2.41
CA ILE A 163 1.98 20.40 1.01
C ILE A 163 0.73 20.89 0.31
N PHE A 164 0.82 21.98 -0.44
CA PHE A 164 -0.30 22.60 -1.12
C PHE A 164 0.13 23.35 -2.38
N LYS A 165 -0.86 23.66 -3.22
CA LYS A 165 -0.71 24.55 -4.37
C LYS A 165 -1.15 25.96 -3.98
N PRO A 166 -0.24 26.94 -3.93
CA PRO A 166 -0.61 28.29 -3.54
C PRO A 166 -1.50 28.95 -4.61
N PRO A 167 -2.33 29.95 -4.24
CA PRO A 167 -3.29 30.56 -5.16
C PRO A 167 -2.64 31.30 -6.34
N HIS A 168 -1.44 31.86 -6.15
CA HIS A 168 -0.72 32.62 -7.17
C HIS A 168 0.12 31.74 -8.11
N GLU A 169 0.49 30.53 -7.70
CA GLU A 169 1.31 29.59 -8.49
C GLU A 169 0.77 28.15 -8.36
N PRO A 170 -0.42 27.84 -8.91
CA PRO A 170 -1.10 26.57 -8.70
C PRO A 170 -0.41 25.35 -9.33
N HIS A 171 0.65 25.58 -10.11
CA HIS A 171 1.46 24.54 -10.75
C HIS A 171 2.67 24.10 -9.92
N LYS A 172 2.95 24.76 -8.79
CA LYS A 172 4.06 24.41 -7.91
C LYS A 172 3.55 23.94 -6.55
N ASP A 173 4.23 22.95 -6.00
CA ASP A 173 3.97 22.45 -4.65
C ASP A 173 4.78 23.27 -3.64
N TYR A 174 4.08 23.81 -2.63
CA TYR A 174 4.66 24.54 -1.50
C TYR A 174 4.46 23.72 -0.25
N ILE A 175 5.42 23.79 0.67
CA ILE A 175 5.34 23.17 1.99
C ILE A 175 5.46 24.26 3.05
N LYS A 176 4.49 24.32 3.97
CA LYS A 176 4.40 25.31 5.05
C LYS A 176 3.67 24.70 6.25
N ARG A 177 3.77 25.35 7.40
CA ARG A 177 3.04 24.98 8.61
C ARG A 177 1.67 25.67 8.65
N VAL A 178 0.65 24.93 9.11
CA VAL A 178 -0.67 25.48 9.39
C VAL A 178 -0.61 26.27 10.70
N ILE A 179 -0.88 27.56 10.63
CA ILE A 179 -0.91 28.47 11.79
C ILE A 179 -2.35 28.74 12.22
N GLY A 180 -3.24 28.97 11.25
CA GLY A 180 -4.67 29.19 11.48
C GLY A 180 -5.50 28.19 10.68
N VAL A 181 -6.60 27.74 11.29
CA VAL A 181 -7.60 26.84 10.71
C VAL A 181 -8.94 27.58 10.53
N PRO A 182 -9.93 27.02 9.81
CA PRO A 182 -11.21 27.70 9.58
C PRO A 182 -11.85 28.30 10.84
N GLY A 183 -12.28 29.56 10.75
CA GLY A 183 -12.85 30.32 11.85
C GLY A 183 -11.85 31.08 12.72
N ASP A 184 -10.55 30.78 12.61
CA ASP A 184 -9.52 31.51 13.36
C ASP A 184 -9.37 32.95 12.87
N THR A 185 -8.94 33.82 13.77
CA THR A 185 -8.50 35.17 13.42
C THR A 185 -7.00 35.29 13.62
N VAL A 186 -6.27 35.60 12.55
CA VAL A 186 -4.80 35.67 12.55
C VAL A 186 -4.33 37.10 12.34
N GLU A 187 -3.33 37.52 13.11
CA GLU A 187 -2.66 38.82 12.99
C GLU A 187 -1.15 38.64 13.20
N VAL A 188 -0.33 39.39 12.47
CA VAL A 188 1.12 39.46 12.72
C VAL A 188 1.51 40.91 12.95
N LYS A 189 1.94 41.22 14.18
CA LYS A 189 2.36 42.57 14.57
C LYS A 189 3.50 42.51 15.57
N ASN A 190 4.40 43.50 15.50
CA ASN A 190 5.52 43.66 16.43
C ASN A 190 6.36 42.39 16.63
N GLY A 191 6.57 41.59 15.58
CA GLY A 191 7.35 40.36 15.67
C GLY A 191 6.63 39.18 16.32
N VAL A 192 5.32 39.27 16.56
CA VAL A 192 4.53 38.20 17.20
C VAL A 192 3.36 37.81 16.30
N VAL A 193 3.13 36.50 16.19
CA VAL A 193 1.96 35.92 15.54
C VAL A 193 0.86 35.79 16.60
N TYR A 194 -0.32 36.28 16.30
CA TYR A 194 -1.50 36.14 17.15
C TYR A 194 -2.54 35.27 16.45
N VAL A 195 -3.12 34.33 17.20
CA VAL A 195 -4.25 33.52 16.75
C VAL A 195 -5.37 33.66 17.78
N ASN A 196 -6.53 34.12 17.34
CA ASN A 196 -7.67 34.46 18.20
C ASN A 196 -7.29 35.42 19.34
N ASP A 197 -6.52 36.46 18.99
CA ASP A 197 -5.99 37.48 19.91
C ASP A 197 -4.99 36.96 20.97
N GLN A 198 -4.66 35.67 20.97
CA GLN A 198 -3.62 35.09 21.83
C GLN A 198 -2.28 35.06 21.10
N PRO A 199 -1.17 35.47 21.75
CA PRO A 199 0.16 35.34 21.17
C PRO A 199 0.49 33.85 21.03
N LEU A 200 0.98 33.46 19.86
CA LEU A 200 1.43 32.10 19.60
C LEU A 200 2.90 31.99 20.03
N GLU A 201 3.20 31.09 20.96
CA GLU A 201 4.57 30.78 21.39
C GLU A 201 5.19 29.74 20.45
N GLU A 202 6.28 30.08 19.77
CA GLU A 202 6.76 29.30 18.62
C GLU A 202 8.23 28.93 18.76
N GLU A 203 8.54 27.91 19.56
CA GLU A 203 9.93 27.48 19.80
C GLU A 203 10.64 26.98 18.52
N TYR A 204 9.88 26.53 17.52
CA TYR A 204 10.38 26.10 16.22
C TYR A 204 10.80 27.28 15.30
N VAL A 205 10.64 28.52 15.74
CA VAL A 205 10.97 29.73 14.98
C VAL A 205 12.26 30.33 15.49
N LYS A 206 13.24 30.48 14.61
CA LYS A 206 14.55 31.06 14.95
C LYS A 206 14.54 32.57 15.15
N GLU A 207 13.71 33.29 14.39
CA GLU A 207 13.66 34.76 14.41
C GLU A 207 12.23 35.30 14.35
N PRO A 208 11.91 36.38 15.07
CA PRO A 208 10.63 37.06 14.98
C PRO A 208 10.32 37.51 13.53
N PRO A 209 9.07 37.36 13.05
CA PRO A 209 8.67 37.85 11.73
C PRO A 209 8.77 39.37 11.62
N HIS A 210 9.50 39.87 10.62
CA HIS A 210 9.53 41.31 10.30
C HIS A 210 8.24 41.76 9.59
N ALA A 211 7.65 40.87 8.81
CA ALA A 211 6.44 41.14 8.05
C ALA A 211 5.24 41.36 8.99
N ARG A 212 4.43 42.37 8.68
CA ARG A 212 3.14 42.60 9.32
C ARG A 212 2.03 41.95 8.50
N PHE A 213 1.00 41.49 9.18
CA PHE A 213 -0.21 40.98 8.55
C PHE A 213 -1.42 41.48 9.34
N ASN A 214 -2.34 42.13 8.64
CA ASN A 214 -3.53 42.71 9.27
C ASN A 214 -4.45 41.61 9.79
N LYS A 215 -5.10 41.88 10.92
CA LYS A 215 -6.07 40.98 11.54
C LYS A 215 -7.11 40.51 10.52
N THR A 216 -7.14 39.20 10.27
CA THR A 216 -8.00 38.57 9.25
C THR A 216 -8.64 37.32 9.84
N THR A 217 -9.97 37.22 9.73
CA THR A 217 -10.72 36.01 10.09
C THR A 217 -10.80 35.06 8.90
N LEU A 218 -10.44 33.80 9.13
CA LEU A 218 -10.41 32.76 8.10
C LEU A 218 -11.82 32.23 7.82
N GLY A 219 -12.14 32.09 6.54
CA GLY A 219 -13.37 31.45 6.07
C GLY A 219 -13.48 29.96 6.44
N PRO A 220 -14.63 29.32 6.14
CA PRO A 220 -14.93 27.94 6.54
C PRO A 220 -14.04 26.87 5.89
N ASP A 221 -13.33 27.20 4.81
CA ASP A 221 -12.40 26.32 4.10
C ASP A 221 -10.99 26.91 3.98
N GLU A 222 -10.69 27.96 4.73
CA GLU A 222 -9.44 28.71 4.63
C GLU A 222 -8.45 28.38 5.75
N TYR A 223 -7.17 28.36 5.37
CA TYR A 223 -6.05 28.05 6.25
C TYR A 223 -4.99 29.12 6.11
N PHE A 224 -4.41 29.55 7.23
CA PHE A 224 -3.28 30.48 7.24
C PHE A 224 -1.99 29.69 7.37
N MET A 225 -1.14 29.78 6.34
CA MET A 225 0.08 28.98 6.22
C MET A 225 1.31 29.87 6.41
N MET A 226 2.28 29.46 7.22
CA MET A 226 3.56 30.17 7.38
C MET A 226 4.76 29.23 7.28
N GLY A 227 5.88 29.75 6.80
CA GLY A 227 7.15 29.04 6.85
C GLY A 227 7.81 29.20 8.21
N ASP A 228 8.53 28.18 8.64
CA ASP A 228 9.26 28.21 9.91
C ASP A 228 10.42 29.22 9.85
N ASN A 229 11.07 29.35 8.69
CA ASN A 229 12.04 30.41 8.42
C ASN A 229 11.29 31.72 8.08
N ARG A 230 10.83 32.42 9.11
CA ARG A 230 9.89 33.55 9.03
C ARG A 230 10.32 34.67 8.10
N ASN A 231 11.59 35.03 8.11
CA ASN A 231 12.08 36.16 7.34
C ASN A 231 12.50 35.75 5.91
N HIS A 232 12.55 34.45 5.61
CA HIS A 232 12.89 33.89 4.28
C HIS A 232 11.80 32.97 3.72
N SER A 233 10.55 33.23 4.08
CA SER A 233 9.39 32.50 3.59
C SER A 233 8.40 33.44 2.92
N GLN A 234 8.12 33.19 1.64
CA GLN A 234 6.89 33.68 1.03
C GLN A 234 5.77 32.71 1.41
N ASP A 235 4.73 33.22 2.06
CA ASP A 235 3.63 32.44 2.63
C ASP A 235 2.33 33.27 2.72
N SER A 236 1.35 32.86 3.54
CA SER A 236 0.06 33.54 3.64
C SER A 236 0.14 35.00 4.07
N ARG A 237 1.26 35.46 4.63
CA ARG A 237 1.50 36.88 4.88
C ARG A 237 1.59 37.71 3.59
N VAL A 238 1.91 37.09 2.46
CA VAL A 238 2.07 37.73 1.14
C VAL A 238 0.81 37.58 0.29
N TRP A 239 0.23 36.38 0.23
CA TRP A 239 -0.89 36.07 -0.69
C TRP A 239 -2.21 35.74 0.02
N GLY A 240 -2.26 35.80 1.34
CA GLY A 240 -3.46 35.52 2.13
C GLY A 240 -3.72 34.03 2.37
N PRO A 241 -4.94 33.71 2.86
CA PRO A 241 -5.33 32.34 3.20
C PRO A 241 -5.35 31.38 2.00
N VAL A 242 -5.23 30.09 2.29
CA VAL A 242 -5.20 29.00 1.31
C VAL A 242 -6.42 28.10 1.53
N LYS A 243 -7.08 27.69 0.45
CA LYS A 243 -8.24 26.80 0.53
C LYS A 243 -7.88 25.35 0.83
N ARG A 244 -8.74 24.65 1.57
CA ARG A 244 -8.66 23.22 1.88
C ARG A 244 -8.43 22.34 0.65
N SER A 245 -9.03 22.72 -0.48
CA SER A 245 -8.95 22.01 -1.75
C SER A 245 -7.56 22.04 -2.38
N SER A 246 -6.73 23.01 -1.99
CA SER A 246 -5.37 23.17 -2.51
C SER A 246 -4.36 22.23 -1.85
N PHE A 247 -4.71 21.56 -0.74
CA PHE A 247 -3.80 20.63 -0.06
C PHE A 247 -3.60 19.34 -0.84
N GLU A 248 -2.33 18.96 -0.96
CA GLU A 248 -1.87 17.75 -1.63
C GLU A 248 -1.53 16.62 -0.65
N GLY A 249 -1.09 16.94 0.56
CA GLY A 249 -0.83 15.95 1.62
C GLY A 249 -0.15 16.56 2.85
N LYS A 250 -0.11 15.80 3.95
CA LYS A 250 0.62 16.16 5.17
C LYS A 250 1.98 15.50 5.19
N ALA A 251 3.04 16.27 5.42
CA ALA A 251 4.37 15.71 5.61
C ALA A 251 4.41 14.89 6.92
N LEU A 252 4.85 13.63 6.85
CA LEU A 252 4.87 12.72 8.01
C LEU A 252 6.28 12.46 8.53
N PHE A 253 7.23 12.20 7.64
CA PHE A 253 8.59 11.82 8.04
C PHE A 253 9.60 12.12 6.95
N ILE A 254 10.81 12.43 7.37
CA ILE A 254 12.00 12.53 6.52
C ILE A 254 12.57 11.12 6.42
N PHE A 255 12.78 10.63 5.20
CA PHE A 255 13.35 9.30 4.97
C PHE A 255 14.75 9.34 4.39
N TRP A 256 15.21 10.51 3.94
CA TRP A 256 16.56 10.73 3.45
C TRP A 256 16.96 12.20 3.57
N PRO A 257 18.23 12.52 3.93
CA PRO A 257 19.37 11.62 4.13
C PRO A 257 19.31 10.76 5.40
N PRO A 258 20.09 9.66 5.51
CA PRO A 258 20.02 8.73 6.65
C PRO A 258 20.26 9.39 8.01
N SER A 259 21.12 10.41 8.07
CA SER A 259 21.42 11.19 9.27
C SER A 259 20.23 12.02 9.78
N ARG A 260 19.16 12.13 8.99
CA ARG A 260 17.98 12.95 9.27
C ARG A 260 16.68 12.16 9.19
N ILE A 261 16.76 10.83 9.17
CA ILE A 261 15.56 10.00 9.24
C ILE A 261 14.85 10.28 10.57
N GLY A 262 13.59 10.70 10.48
CA GLY A 262 12.82 11.07 11.66
C GLY A 262 11.38 11.40 11.30
N LEU A 263 10.49 11.20 12.28
CA LEU A 263 9.11 11.66 12.18
C LEU A 263 9.08 13.19 12.29
N LEU A 264 8.21 13.81 11.51
CA LEU A 264 7.80 15.19 11.72
C LEU A 264 6.73 15.14 12.79
N THR A 265 7.10 15.37 14.05
CA THR A 265 6.15 15.40 15.16
C THR A 265 5.25 16.62 15.06
N ASP A 266 3.95 16.37 15.09
CA ASP A 266 2.90 17.40 15.14
C ASP A 266 2.73 18.00 16.54
N GLU A 267 3.26 17.32 17.56
CA GLU A 267 3.17 17.73 18.97
C GLU A 267 4.23 18.78 19.28
N HIS A 268 3.95 20.02 18.86
CA HIS A 268 4.68 21.18 19.35
C HIS A 268 3.86 21.84 20.47
N PRO A 269 4.46 22.22 21.63
CA PRO A 269 3.75 22.86 22.74
C PRO A 269 2.88 24.05 22.30
N ALA A 270 3.40 24.85 21.36
CA ALA A 270 2.72 25.92 20.62
C ALA A 270 1.29 25.61 20.14
N PHE A 271 1.02 24.34 19.80
CA PHE A 271 -0.24 23.89 19.20
C PHE A 271 -0.90 22.79 20.02
N ALA A 272 -0.43 22.54 21.24
CA ALA A 272 -1.08 21.62 22.16
C ALA A 272 -2.52 22.09 22.40
N LYS A 273 -3.48 21.18 22.26
CA LYS A 273 -4.88 21.48 22.57
C LYS A 273 -4.98 21.68 24.08
N GLU A 274 -5.39 22.88 24.51
CA GLU A 274 -6.03 23.07 25.82
C GLU A 274 -7.36 22.30 25.87
#